data_AF-A0A821UZL0-F1
#
_entry.id   AF-A0A821UZL0-F1
#
_cell.length_a   1.000
_cell.length_b   1.000
_cell.length_c   1.000
_cell.angle_alpha   90.00
_cell.angle_beta   90.00
_cell.angle_gamma   90.00
#
_symmetry.space_group_name_H-M   'P 1'
#
loop_
_entity.id
_entity.type
_entity.pdbx_description
1 polymer ?
#
loop_
_entity_poly.entity_id
_entity_poly.type
_entity_poly.pdbx_seq_one_letter_code
_entity_poly.pdbx_strand_id
1 'polypeptide(L)'
;MTDIQDGHVYTNILYSLENERQSKFISLTCNIDGVAVYTSSEQSMWTFIACINELKRTIRFSIENIIVLAISVGRKKPSRIIMQKMLSPIVQRL
;
A
#
# COMPACT_ATOMS: atom_id res chain seq x y z
N MET A 1 15.39 -11.82 5.18
CA MET A 1 13.96 -11.57 5.44
C MET A 1 13.23 -12.49 4.47
N THR A 2 12.73 -13.62 4.95
CA THR A 2 11.99 -14.58 4.12
C THR A 2 10.55 -14.14 4.09
N ASP A 3 10.02 -13.88 2.89
CA ASP A 3 8.62 -13.53 2.71
C ASP A 3 7.73 -14.58 3.39
N ILE A 4 6.73 -14.12 4.15
CA ILE A 4 5.72 -15.01 4.70
C ILE A 4 4.84 -15.45 3.52
N GLN A 5 5.11 -16.65 3.00
CA GLN A 5 4.31 -17.28 1.95
C GLN A 5 3.17 -18.14 2.53
N ASP A 6 3.06 -18.19 3.85
CA ASP A 6 2.14 -19.10 4.53
C ASP A 6 0.74 -18.49 4.64
N GLY A 7 -0.15 -18.92 3.74
CA GLY A 7 -1.56 -18.56 3.77
C GLY A 7 -2.26 -18.92 5.09
N HIS A 8 -1.77 -19.92 5.83
CA HIS A 8 -2.34 -20.27 7.14
C HIS A 8 -2.13 -19.17 8.17
N VAL A 9 -1.00 -18.47 8.15
CA VAL A 9 -0.75 -17.34 9.06
C VAL A 9 -1.74 -16.21 8.79
N TYR A 10 -1.96 -15.88 7.52
CA TYR A 10 -2.94 -14.87 7.13
C TYR A 10 -4.36 -15.28 7.55
N THR A 11 -4.76 -16.53 7.29
CA THR A 11 -6.06 -17.06 7.72
C THR A 11 -6.24 -17.00 9.23
N ASN A 12 -5.21 -17.32 10.02
CA ASN A 12 -5.27 -17.23 11.48
C ASN A 12 -5.46 -15.78 11.97
N ILE A 13 -4.80 -14.82 11.31
CA ILE A 13 -5.01 -13.39 11.59
C ILE A 13 -6.46 -13.00 11.31
N LEU A 14 -7.02 -13.41 10.17
CA LEU A 14 -8.43 -13.13 9.84
C LEU A 14 -9.39 -13.68 10.91
N TYR A 15 -9.22 -14.95 11.31
CA TYR A 15 -10.04 -15.55 12.37
C TYR A 15 -9.88 -14.84 13.72
N SER A 16 -8.68 -14.37 14.05
CA SER A 16 -8.46 -13.61 15.30
C SER A 16 -9.23 -12.28 15.30
N LEU A 17 -9.33 -11.63 14.14
CA LEU A 17 -10.03 -10.35 13.95
C LEU A 17 -11.55 -10.52 13.86
N GLU A 18 -12.05 -11.60 13.26
CA GLU A 18 -13.50 -11.89 13.21
C GLU A 18 -14.13 -12.04 14.60
N ASN A 19 -13.36 -12.49 15.59
CA ASN A 19 -13.80 -12.61 16.97
C ASN A 19 -13.87 -11.26 17.71
N GLU A 20 -13.30 -10.19 17.15
CA GLU A 20 -13.50 -8.84 17.65
C GLU A 20 -14.86 -8.32 17.16
N ARG A 21 -15.84 -8.30 18.07
CA ARG A 21 -17.28 -7.99 17.86
C ARG A 21 -17.65 -6.74 17.02
N GLN A 22 -16.69 -5.93 16.55
CA GLN A 22 -16.94 -4.70 15.78
C GLN A 22 -15.90 -4.38 14.67
N SER A 23 -14.93 -5.23 14.34
CA SER A 23 -13.90 -4.81 13.37
C SER A 23 -14.34 -5.06 11.93
N LYS A 24 -14.89 -4.03 11.27
CA LYS A 24 -14.81 -3.97 9.81
C LYS A 24 -13.35 -3.68 9.45
N PHE A 25 -12.67 -4.63 8.83
CA PHE A 25 -11.31 -4.44 8.35
C PHE A 25 -11.22 -4.74 6.85
N ILE A 26 -10.23 -4.14 6.20
CA ILE A 26 -9.77 -4.54 4.87
C ILE A 26 -8.32 -4.96 5.01
N SER A 27 -7.92 -5.98 4.27
CA SER A 27 -6.54 -6.43 4.25
C SER A 27 -5.94 -6.18 2.89
N LEU A 28 -4.66 -5.79 2.92
CA LEU A 28 -3.96 -5.28 1.75
C LEU A 28 -2.76 -6.16 1.44
N THR A 29 -2.60 -6.52 0.16
CA THR A 29 -1.36 -7.11 -0.34
C THR A 29 -0.59 -6.02 -1.08
N CYS A 30 0.54 -5.59 -0.52
CA CYS A 30 1.45 -4.67 -1.19
C CYS A 30 2.63 -5.42 -1.79
N ASN A 31 3.08 -4.96 -2.97
CA ASN A 31 4.41 -5.30 -3.47
C ASN A 31 5.27 -4.03 -3.42
N ILE A 32 6.47 -4.15 -2.87
CA ILE A 32 7.46 -3.08 -2.83
C ILE A 32 8.65 -3.56 -3.66
N ASP A 33 8.61 -3.32 -4.97
CA ASP A 33 9.79 -3.48 -5.81
C ASP A 33 10.74 -2.28 -5.56
N GLY A 34 11.36 -2.26 -4.38
CA GLY A 34 12.65 -1.66 -4.00
C GLY A 34 13.04 -0.23 -4.41
N VAL A 35 12.24 0.53 -5.15
CA VAL A 35 12.68 1.78 -5.78
C VAL A 35 11.95 2.98 -5.18
N ALA A 36 12.72 3.87 -4.57
CA ALA A 36 12.23 5.19 -4.17
C ALA A 36 11.88 6.00 -5.43
N VAL A 37 10.61 6.37 -5.58
CA VAL A 37 10.14 7.15 -6.75
C VAL A 37 10.58 8.61 -6.68
N TYR A 38 10.90 9.11 -5.48
CA TYR A 38 11.45 10.44 -5.31
C TYR A 38 12.53 10.46 -4.23
N THR A 39 13.72 10.94 -4.59
CA THR A 39 14.83 11.16 -3.66
C THR A 39 15.37 12.58 -3.83
N SER A 40 15.43 13.31 -2.72
CA SER A 40 16.15 14.58 -2.58
C SER A 40 17.10 14.48 -1.38
N SER A 41 17.99 15.45 -1.20
CA SER A 41 18.95 15.47 -0.09
C SER A 41 18.31 15.45 1.31
N GLU A 42 17.05 15.91 1.43
CA GLU A 42 16.34 16.05 2.72
C GLU A 42 15.14 15.11 2.87
N GLN A 43 14.68 14.51 1.78
CA GLN A 43 13.43 13.76 1.74
C GLN A 43 13.52 12.62 0.73
N SER A 44 13.08 11.43 1.14
CA SER A 44 12.83 10.30 0.24
C SER A 44 11.38 9.87 0.34
N MET A 45 10.76 9.55 -0.79
CA MET A 45 9.41 9.01 -0.81
C MET A 45 9.36 7.72 -1.64
N TRP A 46 8.73 6.72 -1.04
CA TRP A 46 8.55 5.38 -1.58
C TRP A 46 7.07 5.19 -1.84
N THR A 47 6.69 5.00 -3.09
CA THR A 47 5.31 4.71 -3.46
C THR A 47 5.15 3.23 -3.75
N PHE A 48 4.05 2.66 -3.31
CA PHE A 48 3.73 1.26 -3.54
C PHE A 48 2.24 1.14 -3.79
N ILE A 49 1.89 0.11 -4.55
CA ILE A 49 0.51 -0.25 -4.83
C ILE A 49 0.10 -1.38 -3.90
N ALA A 50 -1.14 -1.32 -3.45
CA ALA A 50 -1.74 -2.34 -2.61
C ALA A 50 -3.05 -2.82 -3.23
N CYS A 51 -3.24 -4.13 -3.28
CA CYS A 51 -4.47 -4.76 -3.70
C CYS A 51 -5.36 -5.07 -2.50
N ILE A 52 -6.68 -4.88 -2.65
CA ILE A 52 -7.66 -5.21 -1.61
C ILE A 52 -7.98 -6.71 -1.67
N ASN A 53 -7.66 -7.46 -0.62
CA ASN A 53 -7.80 -8.91 -0.63
C ASN A 53 -9.25 -9.39 -0.55
N GLU A 54 -10.17 -8.58 -0.03
CA GLU A 54 -11.59 -8.89 0.05
C GLU A 54 -12.26 -8.83 -1.34
N LEU A 55 -11.62 -8.19 -2.33
CA LEU A 55 -12.11 -8.21 -3.71
C LEU A 55 -11.82 -9.56 -4.39
N LYS A 56 -12.74 -9.98 -5.27
CA LYS A 56 -12.57 -11.16 -6.12
C LYS A 56 -11.30 -11.01 -6.95
N ARG A 57 -10.55 -12.10 -7.11
CA ARG A 57 -9.29 -12.13 -7.87
C ARG A 57 -9.41 -11.53 -9.29
N THR A 58 -10.57 -11.71 -9.93
CA THR A 58 -10.86 -11.21 -11.29
C THR A 58 -10.86 -9.68 -11.40
N ILE A 59 -11.12 -8.96 -10.32
CA ILE A 59 -11.21 -7.48 -10.30
C ILE A 59 -10.17 -6.84 -9.39
N ARG A 60 -9.56 -7.61 -8.48
CA ARG A 60 -8.61 -7.15 -7.46
C ARG A 60 -7.41 -6.41 -8.03
N PHE A 61 -6.92 -6.85 -9.19
CA PHE A 61 -5.75 -6.29 -9.85
C PHE A 61 -6.09 -5.23 -10.90
N SER A 62 -7.37 -4.91 -11.07
CA SER A 62 -7.79 -3.80 -11.94
C SER A 62 -7.31 -2.48 -11.36
N ILE A 63 -6.86 -1.58 -12.24
CA ILE A 63 -6.28 -0.28 -11.88
C ILE A 63 -7.22 0.61 -11.07
N GLU A 64 -8.53 0.45 -11.28
CA GLU A 64 -9.61 1.13 -10.55
C GLU A 64 -9.79 0.62 -9.10
N ASN A 65 -9.24 -0.56 -8.77
CA ASN A 65 -9.42 -1.27 -7.51
C ASN A 65 -8.13 -1.40 -6.69
N ILE A 66 -7.03 -0.80 -7.15
CA ILE A 66 -5.76 -0.75 -6.40
C ILE A 66 -5.67 0.54 -5.59
N ILE A 67 -5.06 0.45 -4.41
CA ILE A 67 -4.77 1.58 -3.55
C ILE A 67 -3.33 2.04 -3.80
N VAL A 68 -3.14 3.32 -4.07
CA VAL A 68 -1.82 3.95 -4.10
C VAL A 68 -1.45 4.40 -2.70
N LEU A 69 -0.32 3.92 -2.21
CA LEU A 69 0.24 4.26 -0.91
C LEU A 69 1.60 4.92 -1.11
N ALA A 70 1.99 5.78 -0.17
CA ALA A 70 3.31 6.39 -0.16
C ALA A 70 3.83 6.54 1.27
N ILE A 71 5.08 6.15 1.48
CA ILE A 71 5.84 6.44 2.69
C ILE A 71 6.80 7.58 2.38
N SER A 72 6.66 8.70 3.07
CA SER A 72 7.61 9.80 3.02
C SER A 72 8.49 9.76 4.26
N VAL A 73 9.80 9.72 4.06
CA VAL A 73 10.81 9.83 5.11
C VAL A 73 11.48 11.19 4.98
N GLY A 74 11.42 11.99 6.05
CA GLY A 74 12.00 13.31 6.10
C GLY A 74 11.71 14.01 7.42
N ARG A 75 12.40 15.14 7.67
CA ARG A 75 12.27 15.90 8.93
C ARG A 75 10.91 16.59 9.11
N LYS A 76 10.15 16.77 8.03
CA LYS A 76 8.86 17.47 8.02
C LYS A 76 7.87 16.71 7.15
N LYS A 77 6.58 16.80 7.52
CA LYS A 77 5.48 16.33 6.69
C LYS A 77 5.56 16.98 5.29
N PRO A 78 5.39 16.23 4.19
CA PRO A 78 5.36 16.81 2.86
C PRO A 78 4.27 17.87 2.75
N SER A 79 4.58 18.99 2.11
CA SER A 79 3.56 19.97 1.76
C SER A 79 2.63 19.38 0.70
N ARG A 80 1.41 19.94 0.57
CA ARG A 80 0.46 19.50 -0.48
C ARG A 80 1.05 19.58 -1.89
N ILE A 81 1.86 20.61 -2.16
CA ILE A 81 2.53 20.81 -3.45
C ILE A 81 3.54 19.69 -3.72
N ILE A 82 4.32 19.33 -2.70
CA ILE A 82 5.30 18.25 -2.79
C ILE A 82 4.59 16.92 -3.01
N MET A 83 3.54 16.62 -2.23
CA MET A 83 2.69 15.44 -2.43
C MET A 83 2.10 15.35 -3.84
N GLN A 84 1.58 16.46 -4.38
CA GLN A 84 0.99 16.47 -5.72
C GLN A 84 2.03 16.18 -6.81
N LYS A 85 3.22 16.82 -6.74
CA LYS A 85 4.32 16.54 -7.68
C LYS A 85 4.83 15.10 -7.58
N MET A 86 4.81 14.56 -6.36
CA MET A 86 5.23 13.21 -6.05
C MET A 86 4.24 12.14 -6.56
N LEU A 87 2.94 12.40 -6.47
CA LEU A 87 1.89 11.48 -6.88
C LEU A 87 1.51 11.64 -8.36
N SER A 88 1.82 12.76 -9.00
CA SER A 88 1.41 13.03 -10.39
C SER A 88 1.85 11.96 -11.40
N PRO A 89 3.08 11.38 -11.35
CA PRO A 89 3.47 10.34 -12.30
C PRO A 89 2.67 9.04 -12.14
N ILE A 90 2.14 8.79 -10.95
CA ILE A 90 1.30 7.63 -10.67
C ILE A 90 -0.12 7.92 -11.18
N VAL A 91 -0.70 9.04 -10.78
CA VAL A 91 -2.05 9.45 -11.19
C VAL A 91 -2.18 9.61 -12.71
N GLN A 92 -1.13 10.04 -13.40
CA GLN A 92 -1.14 10.16 -14.88
C GLN A 92 -1.01 8.81 -15.61
N ARG A 93 -0.59 7.76 -14.91
CA ARG A 93 -0.42 6.41 -15.48
C ARG A 93 -1.57 5.46 -15.13
N LEU A 94 -2.42 5.86 -14.16
CA LEU A 94 -3.70 5.22 -13.83
C LEU A 94 -4.79 5.77 -14.76
#